data_AF-A0A8J7X3B3-F1
#
_entry.id   AF-A0A8J7X3B3-F1
#
_cell.length_a   1.000
_cell.length_b   1.000
_cell.length_c   1.000
_cell.angle_alpha   90.00
_cell.angle_beta   90.00
_cell.angle_gamma   90.00
#
_symmetry.space_group_name_H-M   'P 1'
#
loop_
_entity.id
_entity.type
_entity.pdbx_description
1 polymer ?
#
loop_
_entity_poly.entity_id
_entity_poly.type
_entity_poly.pdbx_seq_one_letter_code
_entity_poly.pdbx_strand_id
1 'polypeptide(L)'
;MTPIPISELVEAAGKLGVYELIIYATSLRVTDKLSKKGLEYLENRVEELWCELRYKKELGFTPSLNLANSINSSKKSNNYVRFKQCVGKHWSLGLIKVGLHLMDLTEDGQHELINQIKSEMSHRYPKRAMKVINIASSGALPALITYISKVQHEEALSNKLCACRFEEFLDNWENMTIWIKSGMSKEDVDGDITAKIVKNEPEILVFAIGENAKRPASKAIASLKNEQILRRNGYMMYLIPKTNRLGVPISVWAIYKFKE
;
A
#
# COMPACT_ATOMS: atom_id res chain seq x y z
N MET A 1 52.21 2.26 5.23
CA MET A 1 51.56 2.35 6.55
C MET A 1 50.81 1.05 6.79
N THR A 2 50.66 0.62 8.04
CA THR A 2 49.91 -0.60 8.38
C THR A 2 48.41 -0.32 8.29
N PRO A 3 47.62 -1.15 7.57
CA PRO A 3 46.17 -1.01 7.54
C PRO A 3 45.56 -1.17 8.93
N ILE A 4 44.51 -0.43 9.23
CA ILE A 4 43.77 -0.58 10.50
C ILE A 4 43.06 -1.95 10.49
N PRO A 5 43.16 -2.73 11.59
CA PRO A 5 42.41 -3.97 11.74
C PRO A 5 40.90 -3.75 11.61
N ILE A 6 40.20 -4.69 10.96
CA ILE A 6 38.73 -4.61 10.80
C ILE A 6 38.00 -4.53 12.15
N SER A 7 38.49 -5.21 13.18
CA SER A 7 37.91 -5.16 14.53
C SER A 7 37.87 -3.74 15.10
N GLU A 8 38.93 -2.96 14.89
CA GLU A 8 39.00 -1.56 15.34
C GLU A 8 38.09 -0.65 14.51
N LEU A 9 37.97 -0.92 13.20
CA LEU A 9 37.01 -0.22 12.33
C LEU A 9 35.56 -0.48 12.75
N VAL A 10 35.22 -1.71 13.11
CA VAL A 10 33.89 -2.10 13.60
C VAL A 10 33.56 -1.38 14.90
N GLU A 11 34.50 -1.34 15.85
CA GLU A 11 34.28 -0.67 17.13
C GLU A 11 34.08 0.85 16.96
N ALA A 12 34.91 1.49 16.13
CA ALA A 12 34.79 2.91 15.84
C ALA A 12 33.47 3.22 15.12
N ALA A 13 33.14 2.47 14.07
CA ALA A 13 31.91 2.67 13.30
C ALA A 13 30.63 2.40 14.10
N GLY A 14 30.70 1.57 15.15
CA GLY A 14 29.58 1.33 16.06
C GLY A 14 29.18 2.54 16.91
N LYS A 15 30.06 3.55 17.02
CA LYS A 15 29.86 4.73 17.89
C LYS A 15 29.55 6.02 17.11
N LEU A 16 29.59 5.98 15.77
CA LEU A 16 29.46 7.17 14.92
C LEU A 16 28.08 7.22 14.23
N GLY A 17 27.49 8.41 14.14
CA GLY A 17 26.38 8.70 13.25
C GLY A 17 26.86 8.81 11.79
N VAL A 18 25.92 8.89 10.83
CA VAL A 18 26.27 8.80 9.39
C VAL A 18 27.28 9.85 8.95
N TYR A 19 27.06 11.11 9.31
CA TYR A 19 27.94 12.20 8.88
C TYR A 19 29.36 12.03 9.44
N GLU A 20 29.47 11.61 10.70
CA GLU A 20 30.74 11.36 11.36
C GLU A 20 31.45 10.14 10.76
N LEU A 21 30.69 9.10 10.40
CA LEU A 21 31.21 7.92 9.74
C LEU A 21 31.70 8.21 8.31
N ILE A 22 31.01 9.08 7.56
CA ILE A 22 31.46 9.55 6.23
C ILE A 22 32.78 10.31 6.35
N ILE A 23 32.89 11.22 7.32
CA ILE A 23 34.12 11.99 7.58
C ILE A 23 35.26 11.03 7.98
N TYR A 24 34.97 10.09 8.88
CA TYR A 24 35.92 9.06 9.32
C TYR A 24 36.42 8.21 8.15
N ALA A 25 35.53 7.64 7.34
CA ALA A 25 35.88 6.82 6.18
C ALA A 25 36.69 7.62 5.13
N THR A 26 36.34 8.88 4.90
CA THR A 26 37.08 9.77 3.99
C THR A 26 38.50 10.03 4.49
N SER A 27 38.67 10.27 5.80
CA SER A 27 39.99 10.49 6.41
C SER A 27 40.90 9.26 6.31
N LEU A 28 40.33 8.07 6.48
CA LEU A 28 41.05 6.80 6.39
C LEU A 28 41.44 6.46 4.96
N ARG A 29 40.63 6.87 3.97
CA ARG A 29 40.91 6.71 2.54
C ARG A 29 42.03 7.64 2.08
N VAL A 30 42.03 8.90 2.53
CA VAL A 30 43.09 9.88 2.23
C VAL A 30 44.44 9.45 2.84
N THR A 31 44.40 8.74 3.98
CA THR A 31 45.62 8.27 4.65
C THR A 31 46.09 6.88 4.20
N ASP A 32 45.41 6.27 3.22
CA ASP A 32 45.72 4.94 2.65
C ASP A 32 45.81 3.82 3.71
N LYS A 33 45.03 3.97 4.80
CA LYS A 33 45.01 3.05 5.96
C LYS A 33 43.91 1.99 5.88
N LEU A 34 43.15 1.95 4.79
CA LEU A 34 42.03 1.02 4.60
C LEU A 34 42.45 -0.19 3.77
N SER A 35 42.25 -1.37 4.35
CA SER A 35 42.21 -2.59 3.54
C SER A 35 40.95 -2.60 2.68
N LYS A 36 40.97 -3.35 1.56
CA LYS A 36 39.79 -3.53 0.68
C LYS A 36 38.54 -3.99 1.46
N LYS A 37 38.71 -4.94 2.38
CA LYS A 37 37.62 -5.43 3.25
C LYS A 37 37.13 -4.38 4.25
N GLY A 38 38.03 -3.55 4.77
CA GLY A 38 37.67 -2.44 5.66
C GLY A 38 36.90 -1.33 4.95
N LEU A 39 37.27 -1.02 3.70
CA LEU A 39 36.55 -0.08 2.85
C LEU A 39 35.13 -0.58 2.56
N GLU A 40 34.99 -1.83 2.13
CA GLU A 40 33.70 -2.47 1.86
C GLU A 40 32.79 -2.48 3.11
N TYR A 41 33.35 -2.76 4.29
CA TYR A 41 32.60 -2.67 5.55
C TYR A 41 32.09 -1.26 5.83
N LEU A 42 32.95 -0.23 5.69
CA LEU A 42 32.56 1.16 5.97
C LEU A 42 31.54 1.68 4.95
N GLU A 43 31.68 1.33 3.68
CA GLU A 43 30.70 1.68 2.63
C GLU A 43 29.33 1.07 2.93
N ASN A 44 29.28 -0.22 3.26
CA ASN A 44 28.05 -0.90 3.67
C ASN A 44 27.45 -0.26 4.94
N ARG A 45 28.28 0.09 5.93
CA ARG A 45 27.81 0.68 7.19
C ARG A 45 27.26 2.10 7.01
N VAL A 46 27.91 2.91 6.17
CA VAL A 46 27.40 4.22 5.77
C VAL A 46 26.07 4.06 5.04
N GLU A 47 25.96 3.11 4.11
CA GLU A 47 24.73 2.83 3.39
C GLU A 47 23.60 2.41 4.34
N GLU A 48 23.86 1.50 5.28
CA GLU A 48 22.92 1.09 6.32
C GLU A 48 22.40 2.28 7.12
N LEU A 49 23.29 3.04 7.75
CA LEU A 49 22.90 4.15 8.61
C LEU A 49 22.21 5.28 7.81
N TRP A 50 22.61 5.51 6.55
CA TRP A 50 21.94 6.49 5.68
C TRP A 50 20.55 6.02 5.26
N CYS A 51 20.40 4.72 5.01
CA CYS A 51 19.11 4.08 4.81
C CYS A 51 18.25 4.21 6.06
N GLU A 52 18.76 3.93 7.25
CA GLU A 52 18.03 4.11 8.51
C GLU A 52 17.52 5.55 8.64
N LEU A 53 18.35 6.56 8.41
CA LEU A 53 17.94 7.97 8.48
C LEU A 53 16.91 8.35 7.40
N ARG A 54 17.11 7.91 6.16
CA ARG A 54 16.26 8.24 5.01
C ARG A 54 14.91 7.54 5.11
N TYR A 55 14.89 6.25 5.41
CA TYR A 55 13.69 5.44 5.50
C TYR A 55 12.92 5.69 6.79
N LYS A 56 13.58 6.06 7.90
CA LYS A 56 12.86 6.53 9.10
C LYS A 56 12.02 7.78 8.83
N LYS A 57 12.42 8.62 7.87
CA LYS A 57 11.62 9.76 7.40
C LYS A 57 10.56 9.37 6.37
N GLU A 58 10.87 8.49 5.41
CA GLU A 58 9.97 8.12 4.30
C GLU A 58 8.92 7.07 4.69
N LEU A 59 9.30 6.06 5.47
CA LEU A 59 8.50 4.90 5.86
C LEU A 59 8.02 4.98 7.31
N GLY A 60 8.62 5.85 8.12
CA GLY A 60 8.23 6.05 9.52
C GLY A 60 8.69 4.94 10.48
N PHE A 61 9.56 4.03 10.06
CA PHE A 61 10.25 3.12 10.97
C PHE A 61 11.67 2.90 10.47
N THR A 62 12.50 2.23 11.25
CA THR A 62 13.89 1.95 10.89
C THR A 62 13.99 0.51 10.35
N PRO A 63 13.68 0.26 9.07
CA PRO A 63 13.85 -1.07 8.50
C PRO A 63 15.33 -1.46 8.44
N SER A 64 15.61 -2.77 8.46
CA SER A 64 16.90 -3.26 7.98
C SER A 64 17.13 -2.86 6.52
N LEU A 65 18.39 -2.76 6.08
CA LEU A 65 18.73 -2.39 4.70
C LEU A 65 18.00 -3.28 3.67
N ASN A 66 17.97 -4.59 3.91
CA ASN A 66 17.28 -5.56 3.06
C ASN A 66 15.77 -5.30 2.98
N LEU A 67 15.12 -5.06 4.12
CA LEU A 67 13.70 -4.74 4.16
C LEU A 67 13.39 -3.42 3.45
N ALA A 68 14.24 -2.41 3.65
CA ALA A 68 14.08 -1.11 3.00
C ALA A 68 14.21 -1.19 1.48
N ASN A 69 15.19 -1.96 0.99
CA ASN A 69 15.38 -2.23 -0.43
C ASN A 69 14.19 -3.00 -1.01
N SER A 70 13.67 -3.98 -0.27
CA SER A 70 12.47 -4.72 -0.66
C SER A 70 11.24 -3.82 -0.78
N ILE A 71 10.96 -2.98 0.22
CA ILE A 71 9.85 -2.00 0.18
C ILE A 71 10.02 -1.00 -0.97
N ASN A 72 11.25 -0.56 -1.23
CA ASN A 72 11.54 0.35 -2.34
C ASN A 72 11.32 -0.29 -3.71
N SER A 73 11.50 -1.60 -3.83
CA SER A 73 11.23 -2.30 -5.09
C SER A 73 9.76 -2.16 -5.51
N SER A 74 8.83 -2.03 -4.56
CA SER A 74 7.40 -1.80 -4.82
C SER A 74 7.12 -0.48 -5.57
N LYS A 75 8.08 0.47 -5.60
CA LYS A 75 8.01 1.69 -6.45
C LYS A 75 7.94 1.36 -7.94
N LYS A 76 8.44 0.20 -8.35
CA LYS A 76 8.42 -0.28 -9.73
C LYS A 76 7.12 -0.99 -10.10
N SER A 77 6.24 -1.26 -9.13
CA SER A 77 4.97 -1.92 -9.40
C SER A 77 4.03 -1.03 -10.23
N ASN A 78 3.28 -1.64 -11.15
CA ASN A 78 2.29 -0.93 -11.96
C ASN A 78 1.24 -0.22 -11.10
N ASN A 79 0.85 -0.79 -9.95
CA ASN A 79 -0.10 -0.16 -9.03
C ASN A 79 0.48 1.13 -8.43
N TYR A 80 1.73 1.11 -7.97
CA TYR A 80 2.36 2.33 -7.44
C TYR A 80 2.50 3.42 -8.50
N VAL A 81 2.98 3.06 -9.70
CA VAL A 81 3.17 4.00 -10.81
C VAL A 81 1.85 4.66 -11.20
N ARG A 82 0.79 3.87 -11.38
CA ARG A 82 -0.55 4.38 -11.72
C ARG A 82 -1.12 5.27 -10.62
N PHE A 83 -1.01 4.86 -9.36
CA PHE A 83 -1.47 5.70 -8.24
C PHE A 83 -0.76 7.06 -8.24
N LYS A 84 0.57 7.08 -8.36
CA LYS A 84 1.35 8.31 -8.41
C LYS A 84 1.00 9.18 -9.62
N GLN A 85 0.70 8.58 -10.77
CA GLN A 85 0.25 9.31 -11.95
C GLN A 85 -1.12 9.97 -11.70
N CYS A 86 -2.05 9.28 -11.04
CA CYS A 86 -3.38 9.81 -10.73
C CYS A 86 -3.36 10.90 -9.66
N VAL A 87 -2.70 10.69 -8.51
CA VAL A 87 -2.78 11.62 -7.37
C VAL A 87 -1.61 12.61 -7.31
N GLY A 88 -0.59 12.46 -8.16
CA GLY A 88 0.60 13.30 -8.16
C GLY A 88 1.46 13.15 -6.90
N LYS A 89 2.00 14.27 -6.39
CA LYS A 89 2.76 14.30 -5.14
C LYS A 89 1.78 14.25 -3.96
N HIS A 90 1.73 13.11 -3.28
CA HIS A 90 0.79 12.87 -2.19
C HIS A 90 1.50 12.27 -0.97
N TRP A 91 1.06 12.64 0.24
CA TRP A 91 1.69 12.18 1.49
C TRP A 91 1.59 10.66 1.68
N SER A 92 0.53 10.05 1.14
CA SER A 92 0.29 8.61 1.23
C SER A 92 1.26 7.76 0.40
N LEU A 93 2.05 8.34 -0.50
CA LEU A 93 2.93 7.58 -1.42
C LEU A 93 3.95 6.68 -0.69
N GLY A 94 4.47 7.09 0.47
CA GLY A 94 5.35 6.23 1.28
C GLY A 94 4.59 5.01 1.81
N LEU A 95 3.40 5.25 2.36
CA LEU A 95 2.53 4.23 2.96
C LEU A 95 2.00 3.23 1.94
N ILE A 96 1.71 3.68 0.72
CA ILE A 96 1.30 2.80 -0.38
C ILE A 96 2.41 1.80 -0.74
N LYS A 97 3.69 2.19 -0.70
CA LYS A 97 4.81 1.25 -0.95
C LYS A 97 4.84 0.17 0.11
N VAL A 98 4.73 0.58 1.38
CA VAL A 98 4.69 -0.35 2.52
C VAL A 98 3.51 -1.31 2.36
N GLY A 99 2.31 -0.80 2.09
CA GLY A 99 1.13 -1.65 1.92
C GLY A 99 1.21 -2.60 0.73
N LEU A 100 1.77 -2.17 -0.41
CA LEU A 100 2.03 -3.06 -1.55
C LEU A 100 3.07 -4.14 -1.22
N HIS A 101 4.11 -3.80 -0.46
CA HIS A 101 5.06 -4.78 0.03
C HIS A 101 4.40 -5.79 0.98
N LEU A 102 3.54 -5.33 1.91
CA LEU A 102 2.78 -6.21 2.80
C LEU A 102 1.82 -7.13 2.03
N MET A 103 1.26 -6.67 0.91
CA MET A 103 0.45 -7.49 0.02
C MET A 103 1.30 -8.63 -0.57
N ASP A 104 2.49 -8.32 -1.09
CA ASP A 104 3.42 -9.33 -1.62
C ASP A 104 3.82 -10.35 -0.52
N LEU A 105 4.14 -9.88 0.69
CA LEU A 105 4.44 -10.77 1.83
C LEU A 105 3.26 -11.67 2.23
N THR A 106 2.02 -11.18 2.05
CA THR A 106 0.81 -11.97 2.35
C THR A 106 0.65 -13.10 1.35
N GLU A 107 1.00 -12.87 0.09
CA GLU A 107 1.06 -13.91 -0.93
C GLU A 107 2.17 -14.93 -0.64
N ASP A 108 3.30 -14.48 -0.09
CA ASP A 108 4.42 -15.35 0.30
C ASP A 108 4.21 -16.07 1.65
N GLY A 109 3.09 -15.85 2.34
CA GLY A 109 2.77 -16.48 3.63
C GLY A 109 3.61 -15.99 4.82
N GLN A 110 4.26 -14.84 4.71
CA GLN A 110 5.18 -14.31 5.75
C GLN A 110 4.45 -13.56 6.87
N HIS A 111 3.55 -14.25 7.58
CA HIS A 111 2.66 -13.65 8.57
C HIS A 111 3.37 -12.99 9.76
N GLU A 112 4.48 -13.55 10.23
CA GLU A 112 5.25 -12.97 11.35
C GLU A 112 5.85 -11.62 10.99
N LEU A 113 6.50 -11.53 9.82
CA LEU A 113 7.08 -10.28 9.32
C LEU A 113 6.01 -9.21 9.08
N ILE A 114 4.84 -9.61 8.55
CA ILE A 114 3.70 -8.70 8.38
C ILE A 114 3.26 -8.12 9.73
N ASN A 115 3.13 -8.97 10.76
CA ASN A 115 2.71 -8.54 12.09
C ASN A 115 3.74 -7.61 12.74
N GLN A 116 5.04 -7.91 12.58
CA GLN A 116 6.11 -7.04 13.04
C GLN A 116 6.01 -5.64 12.40
N ILE A 117 5.96 -5.57 11.07
CA ILE A 117 5.86 -4.29 10.34
C ILE A 117 4.59 -3.53 10.75
N LYS A 118 3.43 -4.21 10.82
CA LYS A 118 2.17 -3.56 11.23
C LYS A 118 2.23 -3.03 12.67
N SER A 119 2.87 -3.75 13.58
CA SER A 119 3.07 -3.33 14.96
C SER A 119 3.94 -2.08 15.05
N GLU A 120 5.09 -2.07 14.36
CA GLU A 120 5.97 -0.90 14.35
C GLU A 120 5.29 0.35 13.75
N MET A 121 4.51 0.14 12.68
CA MET A 121 3.77 1.23 12.03
C MET A 121 2.64 1.77 12.91
N SER A 122 1.89 0.91 13.60
CA SER A 122 0.73 1.32 14.42
C SER A 122 1.12 2.16 15.64
N HIS A 123 2.32 1.97 16.19
CA HIS A 123 2.84 2.77 17.29
C HIS A 123 3.15 4.22 16.89
N ARG A 124 3.45 4.48 15.61
CA ARG A 124 3.90 5.80 15.15
C ARG A 124 2.89 6.55 14.29
N TYR A 125 2.09 5.83 13.51
CA TYR A 125 1.18 6.43 12.55
C TYR A 125 -0.24 6.55 13.11
N PRO A 126 -0.92 7.69 12.86
CA PRO A 126 -2.32 7.83 13.25
C PRO A 126 -3.20 6.85 12.46
N LYS A 127 -4.42 6.63 12.96
CA LYS A 127 -5.41 5.72 12.35
C LYS A 127 -5.58 5.95 10.84
N ARG A 128 -5.56 7.20 10.36
CA ARG A 128 -5.68 7.54 8.92
C ARG A 128 -4.53 6.96 8.08
N ALA A 129 -3.29 7.05 8.57
CA ALA A 129 -2.13 6.49 7.87
C ALA A 129 -2.16 4.95 7.87
N MET A 130 -2.56 4.34 9.00
CA MET A 130 -2.78 2.89 9.05
C MET A 130 -3.88 2.42 8.09
N LYS A 131 -4.93 3.22 7.89
CA LYS A 131 -5.99 2.95 6.91
C LYS A 131 -5.42 2.85 5.49
N VAL A 132 -4.54 3.77 5.08
CA VAL A 132 -3.87 3.71 3.76
C VAL A 132 -3.10 2.41 3.59
N ILE A 133 -2.31 2.01 4.61
CA ILE A 133 -1.53 0.77 4.58
C ILE A 133 -2.45 -0.43 4.43
N ASN A 134 -3.53 -0.47 5.21
CA ASN A 134 -4.49 -1.57 5.17
C ASN A 134 -5.18 -1.70 3.81
N ILE A 135 -5.61 -0.58 3.20
CA ILE A 135 -6.19 -0.54 1.85
C ILE A 135 -5.21 -1.07 0.80
N ALA A 136 -3.94 -0.67 0.91
CA ALA A 136 -2.89 -1.13 0.00
C ALA A 136 -2.57 -2.62 0.18
N SER A 137 -2.49 -3.10 1.43
CA SER A 137 -2.17 -4.49 1.75
C SER A 137 -3.30 -5.48 1.47
N SER A 138 -4.56 -5.03 1.44
CA SER A 138 -5.73 -5.90 1.23
C SER A 138 -6.02 -6.22 -0.24
N GLY A 139 -5.24 -5.67 -1.18
CA GLY A 139 -5.52 -5.79 -2.61
C GLY A 139 -6.68 -4.91 -3.09
N ALA A 140 -7.22 -4.02 -2.24
CA ALA A 140 -8.23 -3.05 -2.65
C ALA A 140 -7.67 -1.88 -3.46
N LEU A 141 -6.42 -1.50 -3.21
CA LEU A 141 -5.77 -0.37 -3.87
C LEU A 141 -5.79 -0.44 -5.41
N PRO A 142 -5.51 -1.56 -6.09
CA PRO A 142 -5.62 -1.65 -7.56
C PRO A 142 -7.01 -1.29 -8.09
N ALA A 143 -8.07 -1.69 -7.38
CA ALA A 143 -9.44 -1.35 -7.76
C ALA A 143 -9.72 0.14 -7.52
N LEU A 144 -9.25 0.68 -6.40
CA LEU A 144 -9.36 2.10 -6.09
C LEU A 144 -8.60 2.96 -7.12
N ILE A 145 -7.40 2.55 -7.54
CA ILE A 145 -6.65 3.22 -8.61
C ILE A 145 -7.45 3.17 -9.90
N THR A 146 -7.95 1.99 -10.29
CA THR A 146 -8.73 1.83 -11.53
C THR A 146 -9.97 2.72 -11.51
N TYR A 147 -10.63 2.81 -10.36
CA TYR A 147 -11.75 3.72 -10.13
C TYR A 147 -11.34 5.18 -10.33
N ILE A 148 -10.34 5.65 -9.59
CA ILE A 148 -9.88 7.06 -9.65
C ILE A 148 -9.38 7.40 -11.06
N SER A 149 -8.66 6.51 -11.74
CA SER A 149 -8.21 6.71 -13.12
C SER A 149 -9.38 6.85 -14.09
N LYS A 150 -10.45 6.08 -13.90
CA LYS A 150 -11.66 6.17 -14.73
C LYS A 150 -12.35 7.51 -14.53
N VAL A 151 -12.60 7.90 -13.28
CA VAL A 151 -13.18 9.21 -12.94
C VAL A 151 -12.30 10.35 -13.46
N GLN A 152 -10.97 10.22 -13.33
CA GLN A 152 -10.02 11.19 -13.86
C GLN A 152 -10.19 11.41 -15.36
N HIS A 153 -10.43 10.32 -16.12
CA HIS A 153 -10.59 10.39 -17.56
C HIS A 153 -11.98 10.93 -17.96
N GLU A 154 -13.04 10.44 -17.32
CA GLU A 154 -14.43 10.82 -17.62
C GLU A 154 -14.74 12.28 -17.24
N GLU A 155 -14.19 12.76 -16.13
CA GLU A 155 -14.42 14.12 -15.62
C GLU A 155 -13.25 15.08 -15.89
N ALA A 156 -12.24 14.66 -16.64
CA ALA A 156 -11.01 15.43 -16.93
C ALA A 156 -10.34 16.03 -15.67
N LEU A 157 -10.31 15.26 -14.56
CA LEU A 157 -9.82 15.76 -13.28
C LEU A 157 -8.31 16.00 -13.28
N SER A 158 -7.89 17.09 -12.65
CA SER A 158 -6.48 17.31 -12.32
C SER A 158 -6.01 16.34 -11.23
N ASN A 159 -4.71 16.07 -11.15
CA ASN A 159 -4.14 15.23 -10.10
C ASN A 159 -4.48 15.70 -8.68
N LYS A 160 -4.63 17.02 -8.49
CA LYS A 160 -5.05 17.61 -7.21
C LYS A 160 -6.47 17.20 -6.85
N LEU A 161 -7.40 17.22 -7.81
CA LEU A 161 -8.79 16.79 -7.59
C LEU A 161 -8.88 15.28 -7.39
N CYS A 162 -8.07 14.48 -8.10
CA CYS A 162 -7.95 13.05 -7.85
C CYS A 162 -7.42 12.76 -6.44
N ALA A 163 -6.46 13.55 -5.95
CA ALA A 163 -5.98 13.44 -4.57
C ALA A 163 -7.08 13.78 -3.56
N CYS A 164 -7.87 14.84 -3.78
CA CYS A 164 -9.03 15.16 -2.94
C CYS A 164 -10.04 14.00 -2.93
N ARG A 165 -10.35 13.41 -4.10
CA ARG A 165 -11.24 12.25 -4.17
C ARG A 165 -10.69 11.06 -3.38
N PHE A 166 -9.38 10.80 -3.48
CA PHE A 166 -8.72 9.78 -2.68
C PHE A 166 -8.84 10.05 -1.17
N GLU A 167 -8.70 11.29 -0.72
CA GLU A 167 -8.90 11.65 0.69
C GLU A 167 -10.35 11.41 1.15
N GLU A 168 -11.34 11.77 0.33
CA GLU A 168 -12.75 11.50 0.61
C GLU A 168 -13.03 10.00 0.74
N PHE A 169 -12.37 9.17 -0.08
CA PHE A 169 -12.41 7.72 0.08
C PHE A 169 -11.81 7.26 1.41
N LEU A 170 -10.70 7.86 1.84
CA LEU A 170 -10.10 7.51 3.13
C LEU A 170 -11.03 7.87 4.29
N ASP A 171 -11.73 8.99 4.20
CA ASP A 171 -12.65 9.46 5.23
C ASP A 171 -13.91 8.57 5.29
N ASN A 172 -14.46 8.19 4.14
CA ASN A 172 -15.71 7.44 4.06
C ASN A 172 -15.55 5.92 3.86
N TRP A 173 -14.31 5.41 3.93
CA TRP A 173 -13.98 4.02 3.59
C TRP A 173 -14.92 2.97 4.18
N GLU A 174 -15.24 3.07 5.47
CA GLU A 174 -16.09 2.08 6.17
C GLU A 174 -17.55 2.15 5.71
N ASN A 175 -18.03 3.36 5.35
CA ASN A 175 -19.37 3.58 4.85
C ASN A 175 -19.51 3.17 3.38
N MET A 176 -18.44 3.24 2.60
CA MET A 176 -18.46 2.92 1.16
C MET A 176 -18.16 1.45 0.88
N THR A 177 -17.41 0.75 1.74
CA THR A 177 -16.94 -0.61 1.42
C THR A 177 -17.80 -1.73 2.02
N ILE A 178 -17.90 -2.84 1.29
CA ILE A 178 -18.46 -4.11 1.73
C ILE A 178 -17.41 -5.19 1.47
N TRP A 179 -17.03 -5.93 2.51
CA TRP A 179 -16.05 -7.00 2.44
C TRP A 179 -16.74 -8.36 2.54
N ILE A 180 -16.82 -9.05 1.40
CA ILE A 180 -17.49 -10.34 1.33
C ILE A 180 -16.56 -11.43 1.86
N LYS A 181 -16.99 -12.08 2.94
CA LYS A 181 -16.26 -13.16 3.59
C LYS A 181 -16.71 -14.51 3.06
N SER A 182 -15.81 -15.50 3.15
CA SER A 182 -16.17 -16.90 2.92
C SER A 182 -17.26 -17.30 3.92
N GLY A 183 -18.39 -17.81 3.41
CA GLY A 183 -19.54 -18.24 4.21
C GLY A 183 -20.71 -17.26 4.24
N MET A 184 -20.58 -16.04 3.72
CA MET A 184 -21.73 -15.15 3.53
C MET A 184 -22.70 -15.74 2.49
N SER A 185 -24.00 -15.69 2.80
CA SER A 185 -25.06 -16.07 1.87
C SER A 185 -25.31 -14.98 0.83
N LYS A 186 -26.09 -15.27 -0.22
CA LYS A 186 -26.48 -14.25 -1.21
C LYS A 186 -27.32 -13.16 -0.54
N GLU A 187 -28.17 -13.55 0.39
CA GLU A 187 -29.11 -12.72 1.13
C GLU A 187 -28.37 -11.74 2.05
N ASP A 188 -27.30 -12.18 2.71
CA ASP A 188 -26.44 -11.30 3.53
C ASP A 188 -25.83 -10.19 2.68
N VAL A 189 -25.27 -10.54 1.51
CA VAL A 189 -24.64 -9.56 0.62
C VAL A 189 -25.67 -8.59 0.04
N ASP A 190 -26.84 -9.09 -0.32
CA ASP A 190 -27.95 -8.29 -0.83
C ASP A 190 -28.43 -7.26 0.20
N GLY A 191 -28.57 -7.70 1.46
CA GLY A 191 -28.90 -6.84 2.59
C GLY A 191 -27.88 -5.74 2.82
N ASP A 192 -26.59 -6.07 2.80
CA ASP A 192 -25.50 -5.08 2.98
C ASP A 192 -25.48 -4.02 1.86
N ILE A 193 -25.66 -4.42 0.61
CA ILE A 193 -25.70 -3.49 -0.53
C ILE A 193 -26.95 -2.60 -0.43
N THR A 194 -28.12 -3.21 -0.18
CA THR A 194 -29.39 -2.48 -0.07
C THR A 194 -29.36 -1.49 1.09
N ALA A 195 -28.76 -1.85 2.23
CA ALA A 195 -28.61 -0.95 3.37
C ALA A 195 -27.81 0.31 3.01
N LYS A 196 -26.75 0.19 2.19
CA LYS A 196 -25.99 1.36 1.72
C LYS A 196 -26.74 2.18 0.67
N ILE A 197 -27.53 1.54 -0.19
CA ILE A 197 -28.43 2.24 -1.13
C ILE A 197 -29.49 3.04 -0.37
N VAL A 198 -30.12 2.47 0.66
CA VAL A 198 -31.12 3.16 1.50
C VAL A 198 -30.51 4.34 2.24
N LYS A 199 -29.25 4.22 2.68
CA LYS A 199 -28.48 5.34 3.25
C LYS A 199 -28.06 6.39 2.22
N ASN A 200 -28.36 6.16 0.95
CA ASN A 200 -28.05 7.06 -0.15
C ASN A 200 -26.54 7.33 -0.27
N GLU A 201 -25.72 6.30 -0.01
CA GLU A 201 -24.26 6.40 -0.14
C GLU A 201 -23.90 6.71 -1.59
N PRO A 202 -23.07 7.73 -1.88
CA PRO A 202 -22.78 8.12 -3.25
C PRO A 202 -22.05 7.03 -4.03
N GLU A 203 -21.27 6.21 -3.34
CA GLU A 203 -20.51 5.11 -3.92
C GLU A 203 -20.39 3.94 -2.95
N ILE A 204 -20.47 2.73 -3.49
CA ILE A 204 -20.41 1.46 -2.79
C ILE A 204 -19.41 0.56 -3.51
N LEU A 205 -18.39 0.09 -2.80
CA LEU A 205 -17.38 -0.83 -3.31
C LEU A 205 -17.54 -2.19 -2.64
N VAL A 206 -17.89 -3.19 -3.44
CA VAL A 206 -18.05 -4.57 -2.96
C VAL A 206 -16.81 -5.37 -3.31
N PHE A 207 -16.07 -5.83 -2.30
CA PHE A 207 -14.85 -6.61 -2.45
C PHE A 207 -15.10 -8.08 -2.15
N ALA A 208 -14.80 -8.96 -3.10
CA ALA A 208 -14.82 -10.40 -2.90
C ALA A 208 -13.47 -11.02 -3.30
N ILE A 209 -12.82 -11.69 -2.36
CA ILE A 209 -11.52 -12.35 -2.54
C ILE A 209 -11.72 -13.87 -2.50
N GLY A 210 -11.30 -14.56 -3.56
CA GLY A 210 -11.48 -15.99 -3.72
C GLY A 210 -12.87 -16.39 -4.19
N GLU A 211 -13.00 -17.59 -4.74
CA GLU A 211 -14.24 -18.07 -5.36
C GLU A 211 -15.41 -18.20 -4.38
N ASN A 212 -15.13 -18.58 -3.13
CA ASN A 212 -16.16 -18.73 -2.09
C ASN A 212 -16.84 -17.42 -1.71
N ALA A 213 -16.12 -16.29 -1.76
CA ALA A 213 -16.70 -14.96 -1.55
C ALA A 213 -17.30 -14.39 -2.85
N LYS A 214 -16.68 -14.67 -3.99
CA LYS A 214 -17.12 -14.16 -5.30
C LYS A 214 -18.48 -14.72 -5.71
N ARG A 215 -18.76 -15.99 -5.43
CA ARG A 215 -20.03 -16.65 -5.80
C ARG A 215 -21.27 -15.98 -5.19
N PRO A 216 -21.38 -15.78 -3.87
CA PRO A 216 -22.54 -15.07 -3.28
C PRO A 216 -22.60 -13.61 -3.75
N ALA A 217 -21.47 -12.91 -3.83
CA ALA A 217 -21.42 -11.53 -4.33
C ALA A 217 -21.98 -11.40 -5.75
N SER A 218 -21.53 -12.26 -6.67
CA SER A 218 -21.99 -12.26 -8.06
C SER A 218 -23.50 -12.53 -8.17
N LYS A 219 -24.03 -13.43 -7.33
CA LYS A 219 -25.47 -13.74 -7.30
C LYS A 219 -26.29 -12.58 -6.76
N ALA A 220 -25.85 -11.93 -5.67
CA ALA A 220 -26.53 -10.77 -5.10
C ALA A 220 -26.58 -9.62 -6.12
N ILE A 221 -25.43 -9.28 -6.71
CA ILE A 221 -25.32 -8.28 -7.77
C ILE A 221 -26.23 -8.58 -8.96
N ALA A 222 -26.26 -9.84 -9.42
CA ALA A 222 -27.14 -10.24 -10.51
C ALA A 222 -28.63 -10.07 -10.15
N SER A 223 -29.02 -10.41 -8.92
CA SER A 223 -30.38 -10.19 -8.39
C SER A 223 -30.76 -8.72 -8.44
N LEU A 224 -29.95 -7.86 -7.81
CA LEU A 224 -30.16 -6.41 -7.75
C LEU A 224 -30.28 -5.76 -9.12
N LYS A 225 -29.51 -6.27 -10.10
CA LYS A 225 -29.57 -5.82 -11.49
C LYS A 225 -30.86 -6.29 -12.19
N ASN A 226 -31.22 -7.56 -12.05
CA ASN A 226 -32.42 -8.14 -12.68
C ASN A 226 -33.72 -7.52 -12.13
N GLU A 227 -33.75 -7.24 -10.83
CA GLU A 227 -34.86 -6.58 -10.14
C GLU A 227 -34.87 -5.06 -10.34
N GLN A 228 -33.90 -4.52 -11.09
CA GLN A 228 -33.71 -3.10 -11.38
C GLN A 228 -33.55 -2.22 -10.12
N ILE A 229 -33.17 -2.78 -8.97
CA ILE A 229 -33.01 -2.05 -7.71
C ILE A 229 -31.96 -0.95 -7.86
N LEU A 230 -30.80 -1.26 -8.45
CA LEU A 230 -29.74 -0.27 -8.67
C LEU A 230 -30.24 0.89 -9.53
N ARG A 231 -30.84 0.59 -10.69
CA ARG A 231 -31.30 1.61 -11.64
C ARG A 231 -32.41 2.48 -11.07
N ARG A 232 -33.39 1.88 -10.36
CA ARG A 232 -34.50 2.62 -9.73
C ARG A 232 -34.04 3.59 -8.64
N ASN A 233 -32.94 3.26 -7.96
CA ASN A 233 -32.33 4.13 -6.95
C ASN A 233 -31.26 5.07 -7.52
N GLY A 234 -31.13 5.14 -8.85
CA GLY A 234 -30.17 6.02 -9.51
C GLY A 234 -28.72 5.56 -9.39
N TYR A 235 -28.45 4.26 -9.38
CA TYR A 235 -27.10 3.71 -9.35
C TYR A 235 -26.73 3.02 -10.67
N MET A 236 -25.46 3.17 -11.05
CA MET A 236 -24.78 2.38 -12.06
C MET A 236 -23.76 1.45 -11.40
N MET A 237 -23.29 0.48 -12.16
CA MET A 237 -22.20 -0.37 -11.70
C MET A 237 -21.27 -0.84 -12.80
N TYR A 238 -20.03 -1.17 -12.43
CA TYR A 238 -19.13 -1.96 -13.25
C TYR A 238 -18.26 -2.88 -12.39
N LEU A 239 -17.76 -3.94 -13.03
CA LEU A 239 -16.88 -4.93 -12.43
C LEU A 239 -15.43 -4.62 -12.79
N ILE A 240 -14.55 -4.68 -11.79
CA ILE A 240 -13.10 -4.62 -11.93
C ILE A 240 -12.56 -6.01 -11.59
N PRO A 241 -12.40 -6.91 -12.59
CA PRO A 241 -11.85 -8.23 -12.35
C PRO A 241 -10.33 -8.14 -12.19
N LYS A 242 -9.80 -8.84 -11.18
CA LYS A 242 -8.37 -8.99 -10.94
C LYS A 242 -8.04 -10.40 -10.50
N THR A 243 -6.76 -10.72 -10.64
CA THR A 243 -6.14 -11.91 -10.09
C THR A 243 -4.91 -11.44 -9.34
N ASN A 244 -4.69 -11.95 -8.13
CA ASN A 244 -3.46 -11.70 -7.38
C ASN A 244 -2.30 -12.54 -7.97
N ARG A 245 -1.06 -12.41 -7.45
CA ARG A 245 0.08 -13.15 -8.04
C ARG A 245 -0.04 -14.66 -7.89
N LEU A 246 -0.80 -15.13 -6.89
CA LEU A 246 -1.07 -16.54 -6.63
C LEU A 246 -2.20 -17.12 -7.49
N GLY A 247 -2.76 -16.36 -8.44
CA GLY A 247 -3.89 -16.84 -9.25
C GLY A 247 -5.25 -16.73 -8.55
N VAL A 248 -5.33 -16.14 -7.35
CA VAL A 248 -6.58 -15.96 -6.61
C VAL A 248 -7.39 -14.82 -7.21
N PRO A 249 -8.66 -15.06 -7.58
CA PRO A 249 -9.52 -14.02 -8.15
C PRO A 249 -9.91 -13.00 -7.08
N ILE A 250 -9.81 -11.73 -7.44
CA ILE A 250 -10.32 -10.58 -6.69
C ILE A 250 -11.34 -9.89 -7.57
N SER A 251 -12.59 -9.84 -7.12
CA SER A 251 -13.67 -9.14 -7.81
C SER A 251 -14.06 -7.91 -7.02
N VAL A 252 -14.04 -6.75 -7.68
CA VAL A 252 -14.52 -5.50 -7.09
C VAL A 252 -15.65 -4.95 -7.95
N TRP A 253 -16.83 -4.85 -7.37
CA TRP A 253 -17.95 -4.14 -8.00
C TRP A 253 -17.98 -2.72 -7.46
N ALA A 254 -17.83 -1.75 -8.36
CA ALA A 254 -18.02 -0.34 -8.05
C ALA A 254 -19.45 0.04 -8.44
N ILE A 255 -20.25 0.40 -7.45
CA ILE A 255 -21.64 0.86 -7.60
C ILE A 255 -21.65 2.34 -7.22
N TYR A 256 -22.13 3.22 -8.08
CA TYR A 256 -22.08 4.67 -7.85
C TYR A 256 -23.34 5.33 -8.36
N LYS A 257 -23.73 6.42 -7.69
CA LYS A 257 -24.92 7.17 -8.04
C LYS A 257 -24.70 7.96 -9.34
N PHE A 258 -25.73 8.09 -10.17
CA PHE A 258 -25.68 9.04 -11.29
C PHE A 258 -25.41 10.43 -10.73
N LYS A 259 -24.47 11.16 -11.34
CA LYS A 259 -24.49 12.62 -11.30
C LYS A 259 -25.51 13.06 -12.35
N GLU A 260 -26.58 13.72 -11.92
CA GLU A 260 -27.50 14.43 -12.81
C GLU A 260 -26.79 15.62 -13.48
#